data_AF-A0A1Y2TXY1-F1
#
_entry.id   AF-A0A1Y2TXY1-F1
#
_cell.length_a   1.000
_cell.length_b   1.000
_cell.length_c   1.000
_cell.angle_alpha   90.00
_cell.angle_beta   90.00
_cell.angle_gamma   90.00
#
_symmetry.space_group_name_H-M   'P 1'
#
loop_
_entity.id
_entity.type
_entity.pdbx_description
1 polymer ?
#
loop_
_entity_poly.entity_id
_entity_poly.type
_entity_poly.pdbx_seq_one_letter_code
_entity_poly.pdbx_strand_id
1 'polypeptide(L)'
;MSDQKDKSESLPDPNAPKPSIPLRLSRPGPIARLLRTNSVPPPNHRPLPKLNYIEDWIPGLEIQLPPRLRYLRGGSIYCPPVKTRGLDDEFPFPLKDYTSRELGSIPDDVLAQVITDWRRSPVISFRPDTRNVVSRISPDLVAKWGPDVCPGEADAMWISDGKPMGMGDHIPAVRRIIKDPVTKYFIIIMDYIWGSYNLVDIWHRRSKEQQGRIAARVTRLVQFMQDYTSRYPGPAGFSRCRTLVHKKYPVPLGMTPEKYDEYMNLLVNELNARRPRKFYDNFVKTGKFVYSNMKLDPSSFVLDKKGGLWVLGWSKGGFFPKEGELALAERCMPESYSILVKTLLKRIPHNKSLRDTLRAIATLIDEDLIGKPPK
;
A
#
# COMPACT_ATOMS: atom_id res chain seq x y z
N MET A 1 46.52 33.34 68.71
CA MET A 1 46.55 32.71 67.38
C MET A 1 45.56 31.58 67.37
N SER A 2 44.35 31.81 66.84
CA SER A 2 43.51 30.82 66.17
C SER A 2 42.14 31.44 65.88
N ASP A 3 41.88 31.65 64.60
CA ASP A 3 40.68 32.22 64.02
C ASP A 3 39.46 31.29 64.20
N GLN A 4 38.36 31.83 64.69
CA GLN A 4 37.01 31.29 64.48
C GLN A 4 36.40 32.02 63.28
N LYS A 5 36.03 31.27 62.25
CA LYS A 5 35.27 31.78 61.10
C LYS A 5 33.93 31.06 61.03
N ASP A 6 32.89 31.82 61.33
CA ASP A 6 31.49 31.46 61.16
C ASP A 6 31.18 31.11 59.69
N LYS A 7 30.49 29.98 59.50
CA LYS A 7 29.84 29.62 58.24
C LYS A 7 28.34 29.85 58.40
N SER A 8 27.86 30.99 57.89
CA SER A 8 26.45 31.21 57.63
C SER A 8 26.11 30.64 56.24
N GLU A 9 25.35 29.56 56.20
CA GLU A 9 24.75 29.03 54.97
C GLU A 9 23.59 29.94 54.53
N SER A 10 23.67 30.46 53.30
CA SER A 10 22.58 31.20 52.67
C SER A 10 21.70 30.23 51.88
N LEU A 11 20.38 30.33 52.07
CA LEU A 11 19.38 29.58 51.31
C LEU A 11 19.28 30.12 49.87
N PRO A 12 19.10 29.24 48.86
CA PRO A 12 19.10 29.63 47.46
C PRO A 12 17.82 30.37 47.05
N ASP A 13 18.00 31.41 46.23
CA ASP A 13 16.94 32.23 45.64
C ASP A 13 16.04 31.40 44.69
N PRO A 14 14.73 31.27 44.97
CA PRO A 14 13.81 30.47 44.16
C PRO A 14 13.52 31.06 42.77
N ASN A 15 13.99 32.28 42.47
CA ASN A 15 13.77 32.95 41.18
C ASN A 15 15.03 33.07 40.31
N ALA A 16 16.13 32.40 40.67
CA ALA A 16 17.33 32.41 39.84
C ALA A 16 17.10 31.69 38.49
N PRO A 17 17.42 32.30 37.34
CA PRO A 17 17.31 31.67 36.03
C PRO A 17 18.25 30.45 35.96
N LYS A 18 17.69 29.28 35.62
CA LYS A 18 18.43 28.02 35.51
C LYS A 18 19.57 28.16 34.49
N PRO A 19 20.80 27.71 34.80
CA PRO A 19 21.89 27.72 33.83
C PRO A 19 21.56 26.81 32.65
N SER A 20 21.59 27.37 31.45
CA SER A 20 21.43 26.66 30.19
C SER A 20 22.59 25.68 30.00
N ILE A 21 22.29 24.39 30.11
CA ILE A 21 23.22 23.30 29.79
C ILE A 21 23.44 23.33 28.27
N PRO A 22 24.70 23.41 27.78
CA PRO A 22 24.96 23.24 26.35
C PRO A 22 24.67 21.77 25.98
N LEU A 23 23.61 21.56 25.20
CA LEU A 23 23.30 20.29 24.56
C LEU A 23 24.46 19.91 23.63
N ARG A 24 25.37 19.05 24.11
CA ARG A 24 26.26 18.27 23.26
C ARG A 24 25.40 17.36 22.39
N LEU A 25 25.19 17.77 21.14
CA LEU A 25 24.71 16.91 20.07
C LEU A 25 25.72 15.79 19.86
N SER A 26 25.39 14.59 20.35
CA SER A 26 26.03 13.34 19.94
C SER A 26 25.83 13.17 18.44
N ARG A 27 26.94 13.20 17.70
CA ARG A 27 27.00 12.98 16.25
C ARG A 27 26.35 11.64 15.88
N PRO A 28 25.46 11.57 14.87
CA PRO A 28 25.16 10.30 14.21
C PRO A 28 26.40 9.83 13.46
N GLY A 29 26.80 8.57 13.68
CA GLY A 29 27.93 7.94 13.02
C GLY A 29 27.74 7.88 11.49
N PRO A 30 28.83 7.94 10.71
CA PRO A 30 28.77 7.82 9.27
C PRO A 30 28.63 6.34 8.90
N ILE A 31 27.71 6.01 7.99
CA ILE A 31 27.93 5.18 6.79
C ILE A 31 26.55 5.04 6.11
N ALA A 32 26.22 6.07 5.33
CA ALA A 32 25.54 5.90 4.07
C ALA A 32 26.55 6.27 2.99
N ARG A 33 27.24 5.29 2.43
CA ARG A 33 27.94 5.38 1.14
C ARG A 33 28.13 3.97 0.60
N LEU A 34 27.23 3.57 -0.29
CA LEU A 34 27.55 2.71 -1.42
C LEU A 34 26.40 2.78 -2.44
N LEU A 35 26.35 3.92 -3.12
CA LEU A 35 25.97 3.95 -4.53
C LEU A 35 27.28 3.84 -5.32
N ARG A 36 27.56 2.66 -5.90
CA ARG A 36 28.02 2.46 -7.29
C ARG A 36 28.63 1.06 -7.52
N THR A 37 28.19 0.49 -8.64
CA THR A 37 28.88 -0.39 -9.62
C THR A 37 29.26 -1.82 -9.27
N ASN A 38 28.74 -2.74 -10.08
CA ASN A 38 29.31 -3.99 -10.58
C ASN A 38 30.34 -4.71 -9.70
N SER A 39 29.92 -5.83 -9.11
CA SER A 39 30.84 -6.88 -8.72
C SER A 39 30.22 -8.26 -8.97
N VAL A 40 30.96 -9.02 -9.76
CA VAL A 40 30.84 -10.45 -10.05
C VAL A 40 30.61 -11.23 -8.74
N PRO A 41 29.71 -12.24 -8.71
CA PRO A 41 29.51 -13.04 -7.50
C PRO A 41 30.76 -13.88 -7.20
N PRO A 42 31.17 -14.03 -5.93
CA PRO A 42 32.33 -14.84 -5.57
C PRO A 42 32.08 -16.33 -5.85
N PRO A 43 33.13 -17.09 -6.22
CA PRO A 43 33.02 -18.52 -6.51
C PRO A 43 32.93 -19.26 -5.18
N ASN A 44 31.71 -19.57 -4.75
CA ASN A 44 31.34 -20.69 -3.86
C ASN A 44 29.85 -20.54 -3.49
N HIS A 45 28.97 -20.73 -4.47
CA HIS A 45 27.54 -20.86 -4.23
C HIS A 45 27.22 -22.33 -3.95
N ARG A 46 26.88 -22.65 -2.71
CA ARG A 46 26.05 -23.83 -2.43
C ARG A 46 24.67 -23.58 -3.04
N PRO A 47 24.08 -24.54 -3.78
CA PRO A 47 22.74 -24.36 -4.31
C PRO A 47 21.76 -24.17 -3.14
N LEU A 48 20.97 -23.09 -3.19
CA LEU A 48 19.78 -22.96 -2.35
C LEU A 48 18.87 -24.17 -2.66
N PRO A 49 18.26 -24.81 -1.66
CA PRO A 49 17.35 -25.92 -1.90
C PRO A 49 16.23 -25.44 -2.82
N LYS A 50 15.89 -26.28 -3.81
CA LYS A 50 14.73 -26.11 -4.67
C LYS A 50 13.52 -25.81 -3.79
N LEU A 51 12.97 -24.59 -3.90
CA LEU A 51 11.66 -24.25 -3.37
C LEU A 51 10.65 -25.07 -4.18
N ASN A 52 10.38 -26.28 -3.70
CA ASN A 52 9.24 -27.05 -4.16
C ASN A 52 7.97 -26.27 -3.81
N TYR A 53 7.05 -26.32 -4.77
CA TYR A 53 5.73 -25.71 -4.77
C TYR A 53 5.04 -25.85 -3.41
N ILE A 54 4.48 -24.73 -2.91
CA ILE A 54 3.58 -24.74 -1.76
C ILE A 54 2.24 -25.32 -2.24
N GLU A 55 2.16 -26.65 -2.26
CA GLU A 55 0.92 -27.42 -2.17
C GLU A 55 0.81 -28.17 -0.83
N ASP A 56 1.68 -27.88 0.15
CA ASP A 56 1.54 -28.41 1.49
C ASP A 56 0.51 -27.58 2.28
N TRP A 57 -0.73 -27.96 2.04
CA TRP A 57 -1.91 -27.76 2.88
C TRP A 57 -1.60 -27.96 4.36
N ILE A 58 -2.10 -27.06 5.21
CA ILE A 58 -2.42 -27.37 6.61
C ILE A 58 -3.91 -27.76 6.63
N PRO A 59 -4.27 -29.06 6.75
CA PRO A 59 -5.65 -29.43 7.01
C PRO A 59 -5.94 -29.08 8.47
N GLY A 60 -6.85 -28.13 8.71
CA GLY A 60 -7.39 -27.89 10.05
C GLY A 60 -7.60 -26.44 10.49
N LEU A 61 -7.06 -25.44 9.77
CA LEU A 61 -7.37 -24.03 10.06
C LEU A 61 -8.56 -23.56 9.22
N GLU A 62 -9.72 -24.20 9.42
CA GLU A 62 -10.98 -23.62 9.00
C GLU A 62 -11.23 -22.42 9.92
N ILE A 63 -10.81 -21.22 9.49
CA ILE A 63 -11.21 -19.98 10.16
C ILE A 63 -12.73 -19.97 10.08
N GLN A 64 -13.39 -20.38 11.17
CA GLN A 64 -14.83 -20.28 11.31
C GLN A 64 -15.17 -18.79 11.37
N LEU A 65 -15.31 -18.20 10.19
CA LEU A 65 -15.91 -16.89 10.04
C LEU A 65 -17.32 -16.98 10.63
N PRO A 66 -17.75 -15.99 11.44
CA PRO A 66 -19.11 -15.90 11.92
C PRO A 66 -20.12 -16.22 10.80
N PRO A 67 -21.24 -16.92 11.09
CA PRO A 67 -22.24 -17.28 10.08
C PRO A 67 -22.72 -16.11 9.21
N ARG A 68 -22.62 -14.87 9.71
CA ARG A 68 -22.99 -13.62 9.03
C ARG A 68 -21.97 -13.11 8.00
N LEU A 69 -20.76 -13.67 7.93
CA LEU A 69 -19.74 -13.36 6.92
C LEU A 69 -19.68 -14.42 5.80
N ARG A 70 -20.62 -15.38 5.79
CA ARG A 70 -20.71 -16.41 4.76
C ARG A 70 -21.43 -15.87 3.52
N TYR A 71 -20.69 -15.89 2.40
CA TYR A 71 -21.11 -15.74 1.00
C TYR A 71 -21.68 -14.40 0.53
N LEU A 72 -20.95 -13.77 -0.38
CA LEU A 72 -21.46 -13.49 -1.73
C LEU A 72 -20.37 -13.96 -2.72
N ARG A 73 -20.76 -14.65 -3.80
CA ARG A 73 -19.89 -14.98 -4.95
C ARG A 73 -20.30 -14.07 -6.08
N GLY A 74 -19.38 -13.25 -6.57
CA GLY A 74 -19.62 -12.32 -7.68
C GLY A 74 -18.73 -11.10 -7.50
N GLY A 75 -17.86 -10.82 -8.46
CA GLY A 75 -16.88 -9.73 -8.37
C GLY A 75 -17.50 -8.39 -7.96
N SER A 76 -16.80 -7.69 -7.05
CA SER A 76 -17.23 -6.49 -6.35
C SER A 76 -18.21 -6.76 -5.19
N ILE A 77 -17.67 -7.08 -4.01
CA ILE A 77 -18.49 -7.28 -2.80
C ILE A 77 -18.04 -6.30 -1.74
N TYR A 78 -18.72 -5.16 -1.81
CA TYR A 78 -19.04 -4.32 -0.69
C TYR A 78 -19.67 -5.17 0.43
N CYS A 79 -19.11 -5.13 1.65
CA CYS A 79 -19.89 -5.52 2.82
C CYS A 79 -21.01 -4.49 2.98
N PRO A 80 -22.28 -4.90 3.16
CA PRO A 80 -23.38 -3.95 3.37
C PRO A 80 -23.07 -3.08 4.60
N PRO A 81 -23.73 -1.90 4.74
CA PRO A 81 -23.56 -1.02 5.89
C PRO A 81 -24.25 -1.67 7.08
N VAL A 82 -23.65 -2.71 7.65
CA VAL A 82 -23.76 -2.96 9.07
C VAL A 82 -23.31 -1.65 9.70
N LYS A 83 -24.00 -1.13 10.71
CA LYS A 83 -23.38 -0.18 11.65
C LYS A 83 -22.14 -0.89 12.18
N THR A 84 -21.01 -0.74 11.50
CA THR A 84 -19.82 -1.54 11.78
C THR A 84 -19.34 -1.03 13.12
N ARG A 85 -19.27 -1.92 14.10
CA ARG A 85 -18.65 -1.62 15.40
C ARG A 85 -17.24 -1.02 15.25
N GLY A 86 -16.61 -1.13 14.07
CA GLY A 86 -15.32 -0.51 13.75
C GLY A 86 -15.35 0.99 13.53
N LEU A 87 -16.53 1.58 13.33
CA LEU A 87 -16.73 3.03 13.25
C LEU A 87 -17.21 3.62 14.59
N ASP A 88 -17.42 2.78 15.60
CA ASP A 88 -17.83 3.20 16.94
C ASP A 88 -16.59 3.58 17.75
N ASP A 89 -16.50 4.85 18.14
CA ASP A 89 -15.37 5.38 18.91
C ASP A 89 -15.42 4.96 20.39
N GLU A 90 -16.58 4.50 20.86
CA GLU A 90 -16.77 3.98 22.22
C GLU A 90 -16.43 2.49 22.33
N PHE A 91 -16.05 1.85 21.21
CA PHE A 91 -15.67 0.45 21.21
C PHE A 91 -14.50 0.21 22.19
N PRO A 92 -14.54 -0.85 23.02
CA PRO A 92 -13.46 -1.19 23.93
C PRO A 92 -12.28 -1.78 23.15
N PHE A 93 -11.52 -0.92 22.47
CA PHE A 93 -10.41 -1.32 21.64
C PHE A 93 -9.32 -2.03 22.46
N PRO A 94 -8.71 -3.10 21.93
CA PRO A 94 -7.76 -3.88 22.69
C PRO A 94 -6.45 -3.14 22.97
N LEU A 95 -6.15 -2.10 22.18
CA LEU A 95 -4.98 -1.25 22.36
C LEU A 95 -5.40 0.21 22.64
N LYS A 96 -6.55 0.45 23.29
CA LYS A 96 -7.06 1.80 23.57
C LYS A 96 -6.07 2.67 24.33
N ASP A 97 -5.34 2.07 25.27
CA ASP A 97 -4.41 2.78 26.17
C ASP A 97 -2.99 2.88 25.59
N TYR A 98 -2.75 2.37 24.37
CA TYR A 98 -1.45 2.43 23.72
C TYR A 98 -1.43 3.49 22.64
N THR A 99 -0.51 4.44 22.78
CA THR A 99 -0.19 5.40 21.72
C THR A 99 0.63 4.73 20.60
N SER A 100 0.68 5.39 19.44
CA SER A 100 1.54 4.96 18.32
C SER A 100 3.03 4.84 18.71
N ARG A 101 3.48 5.58 19.73
CA ARG A 101 4.85 5.53 20.25
C ARG A 101 5.09 4.31 21.15
N GLU A 102 4.09 3.92 21.92
CA GLU A 102 4.16 2.78 22.85
C GLU A 102 3.96 1.44 22.14
N LEU A 103 3.49 1.44 20.89
CA LEU A 103 3.46 0.21 20.08
C LEU A 103 4.82 -0.47 20.07
N GLY A 104 5.93 0.26 20.04
CA GLY A 104 7.28 -0.32 19.98
C GLY A 104 7.69 -1.15 21.20
N SER A 105 7.05 -0.96 22.36
CA SER A 105 7.37 -1.73 23.58
C SER A 105 6.59 -3.05 23.69
N ILE A 106 5.58 -3.27 22.85
CA ILE A 106 4.79 -4.51 22.87
C ILE A 106 5.53 -5.59 22.04
N PRO A 107 5.74 -6.81 22.56
CA PRO A 107 6.27 -7.93 21.76
C PRO A 107 5.41 -8.27 20.53
N ASP A 108 6.05 -8.68 19.43
CA ASP A 108 5.39 -8.98 18.14
C ASP A 108 4.33 -10.08 18.26
N ASP A 109 4.61 -11.12 19.03
CA ASP A 109 3.73 -12.27 19.26
C ASP A 109 2.47 -11.89 20.03
N VAL A 110 2.62 -11.10 21.09
CA VAL A 110 1.51 -10.54 21.86
C VAL A 110 0.65 -9.64 20.96
N LEU A 111 1.30 -8.76 20.19
CA LEU A 111 0.60 -7.83 19.31
C LEU A 111 -0.16 -8.58 18.19
N ALA A 112 0.45 -9.61 17.60
CA ALA A 112 -0.19 -10.46 16.60
C ALA A 112 -1.42 -11.18 17.18
N GLN A 113 -1.30 -11.76 18.38
CA GLN A 113 -2.42 -12.45 19.04
C GLN A 113 -3.60 -11.50 19.29
N VAL A 114 -3.32 -10.30 19.78
CA VAL A 114 -4.35 -9.29 20.08
C VAL A 114 -5.05 -8.81 18.80
N ILE A 115 -4.29 -8.55 17.74
CA ILE A 115 -4.82 -8.03 16.46
C ILE A 115 -5.65 -9.08 15.72
N THR A 116 -5.20 -10.33 15.73
CA THR A 116 -5.84 -11.43 14.98
C THR A 116 -7.05 -12.02 15.71
N ASP A 117 -7.24 -11.70 16.99
CA ASP A 117 -8.48 -11.99 17.72
C ASP A 117 -9.62 -11.04 17.25
N TRP A 118 -10.39 -11.52 16.27
CA TRP A 118 -11.56 -10.83 15.71
C TRP A 118 -12.65 -10.51 16.74
N ARG A 119 -12.65 -11.15 17.91
CA ARG A 119 -13.60 -10.84 18.98
C ARG A 119 -13.24 -9.54 19.69
N ARG A 120 -11.96 -9.16 19.65
CA ARG A 120 -11.42 -7.98 20.32
C ARG A 120 -11.26 -6.79 19.37
N SER A 121 -11.00 -7.03 18.09
CA SER A 121 -10.73 -5.96 17.12
C SER A 121 -11.89 -5.80 16.14
N PRO A 122 -12.60 -4.66 16.13
CA PRO A 122 -13.75 -4.49 15.26
C PRO A 122 -13.29 -4.38 13.80
N VAL A 123 -13.83 -5.27 12.97
CA VAL A 123 -13.50 -5.37 11.55
C VAL A 123 -14.13 -4.21 10.78
N ILE A 124 -13.30 -3.43 10.09
CA ILE A 124 -13.73 -2.37 9.17
C ILE A 124 -14.01 -2.96 7.78
N SER A 125 -13.14 -3.86 7.32
CA SER A 125 -13.23 -4.47 6.00
C SER A 125 -12.71 -5.90 6.02
N PHE A 126 -13.41 -6.78 5.31
CA PHE A 126 -12.98 -8.15 5.04
C PHE A 126 -13.09 -8.43 3.55
N ARG A 127 -12.04 -9.00 2.97
CA ARG A 127 -11.98 -9.41 1.56
C ARG A 127 -12.05 -10.93 1.48
N PRO A 128 -13.18 -11.55 1.09
CA PRO A 128 -13.30 -13.00 1.05
C PRO A 128 -12.35 -13.68 0.06
N ASP A 129 -12.05 -13.01 -1.06
CA ASP A 129 -11.18 -13.51 -2.13
C ASP A 129 -9.73 -13.66 -1.67
N THR A 130 -9.22 -12.66 -0.94
CA THR A 130 -7.84 -12.66 -0.44
C THR A 130 -7.73 -13.08 1.03
N ARG A 131 -8.86 -13.26 1.72
CA ARG A 131 -8.96 -13.40 3.19
C ARG A 131 -8.26 -12.30 3.97
N ASN A 132 -8.05 -11.12 3.37
CA ASN A 132 -7.46 -9.99 4.06
C ASN A 132 -8.48 -9.31 4.96
N VAL A 133 -8.05 -8.97 6.17
CA VAL A 133 -8.84 -8.28 7.18
C VAL A 133 -8.20 -6.91 7.43
N VAL A 134 -9.05 -5.90 7.57
CA VAL A 134 -8.70 -4.60 8.14
C VAL A 134 -9.55 -4.41 9.38
N SER A 135 -8.92 -4.30 10.54
CA SER A 135 -9.58 -4.06 11.82
C SER A 135 -9.03 -2.79 12.47
N ARG A 136 -9.90 -2.09 13.20
CA ARG A 136 -9.48 -0.99 14.07
C ARG A 136 -8.98 -1.59 15.38
N ILE A 137 -7.82 -1.19 15.86
CA ILE A 137 -7.15 -1.82 17.01
C ILE A 137 -6.97 -0.85 18.18
N SER A 138 -7.06 0.45 17.91
CA SER A 138 -7.20 1.55 18.88
C SER A 138 -8.04 2.66 18.22
N PRO A 139 -8.42 3.73 18.95
CA PRO A 139 -9.11 4.87 18.35
C PRO A 139 -8.39 5.44 17.12
N ASP A 140 -7.06 5.44 17.13
CA ASP A 140 -6.24 6.07 16.09
C ASP A 140 -5.51 5.10 15.16
N LEU A 141 -5.69 3.78 15.34
CA LEU A 141 -4.91 2.77 14.63
C LEU A 141 -5.77 1.70 13.98
N VAL A 142 -5.33 1.28 12.80
CA VAL A 142 -5.84 0.09 12.11
C VAL A 142 -4.72 -0.91 11.85
N ALA A 143 -5.09 -2.18 11.86
CA ALA A 143 -4.25 -3.27 11.40
C ALA A 143 -4.84 -3.88 10.12
N LYS A 144 -3.97 -4.10 9.14
CA LYS A 144 -4.26 -4.92 7.96
C LYS A 144 -3.46 -6.19 8.03
N TRP A 145 -4.12 -7.34 7.89
CA TRP A 145 -3.48 -8.65 7.94
C TRP A 145 -4.18 -9.66 7.03
N GLY A 146 -3.49 -10.75 6.71
CA GLY A 146 -3.99 -11.82 5.84
C GLY A 146 -2.91 -12.41 4.94
N PRO A 147 -3.22 -13.48 4.20
CA PRO A 147 -2.24 -14.21 3.40
C PRO A 147 -1.66 -13.38 2.25
N ASP A 148 -2.42 -12.39 1.75
CA ASP A 148 -1.98 -11.53 0.65
C ASP A 148 -1.34 -10.22 1.12
N VAL A 149 -1.29 -9.95 2.43
CA VAL A 149 -0.60 -8.78 2.97
C VAL A 149 0.91 -8.99 2.85
N CYS A 150 1.60 -8.05 2.20
CA CYS A 150 3.03 -8.12 1.98
C CYS A 150 3.75 -6.89 2.57
N PRO A 151 5.00 -7.04 3.03
CA PRO A 151 5.78 -5.92 3.56
C PRO A 151 6.03 -4.84 2.50
N GLY A 152 6.07 -5.21 1.21
CA GLY A 152 6.20 -4.24 0.12
C GLY A 152 5.05 -3.23 0.01
N GLU A 153 3.87 -3.55 0.55
CA GLU A 153 2.79 -2.57 0.67
C GLU A 153 3.15 -1.45 1.65
N ALA A 154 3.76 -1.82 2.78
CA ALA A 154 4.23 -0.84 3.75
C ALA A 154 5.46 -0.08 3.24
N ASP A 155 6.36 -0.72 2.48
CA ASP A 155 7.47 -0.04 1.80
C ASP A 155 6.95 1.01 0.80
N ALA A 156 5.89 0.69 0.04
CA ALA A 156 5.24 1.65 -0.85
C ALA A 156 4.70 2.85 -0.06
N MET A 157 3.98 2.59 1.03
CA MET A 157 3.44 3.66 1.88
C MET A 157 4.55 4.52 2.51
N TRP A 158 5.65 3.90 2.96
CA TRP A 158 6.79 4.62 3.52
C TRP A 158 7.47 5.53 2.49
N ILE A 159 7.71 5.04 1.26
CA ILE A 159 8.27 5.86 0.17
C ILE A 159 7.37 7.06 -0.08
N SER A 160 6.06 6.85 0.01
CA SER A 160 5.07 7.86 -0.32
C SER A 160 4.91 8.93 0.74
N ASP A 161 4.89 8.54 2.01
CA ASP A 161 4.85 9.45 3.14
C ASP A 161 6.20 10.17 3.35
N GLY A 162 7.30 9.45 3.07
CA GLY A 162 8.65 9.93 3.28
C GLY A 162 8.99 11.22 2.53
N LYS A 163 9.98 11.94 3.05
CA LYS A 163 10.53 13.18 2.50
C LYS A 163 10.78 13.21 0.98
N PRO A 164 11.17 12.12 0.27
CA PRO A 164 11.36 12.22 -1.17
C PRO A 164 10.06 12.44 -1.98
N MET A 165 8.89 12.03 -1.48
CA MET A 165 7.61 12.27 -2.17
C MET A 165 6.67 13.19 -1.39
N GLY A 166 6.57 13.06 -0.05
CA GLY A 166 5.85 14.02 0.79
C GLY A 166 4.32 14.02 0.59
N MET A 167 3.70 12.85 0.41
CA MET A 167 2.24 12.77 0.31
C MET A 167 1.51 13.02 1.64
N GLY A 168 2.19 12.91 2.79
CA GLY A 168 1.69 13.31 4.11
C GLY A 168 0.24 12.89 4.37
N ASP A 169 -0.65 13.86 4.55
CA ASP A 169 -2.09 13.71 4.85
C ASP A 169 -2.94 13.07 3.72
N HIS A 170 -2.31 12.41 2.75
CA HIS A 170 -2.97 11.66 1.68
C HIS A 170 -2.75 10.15 1.78
N ILE A 171 -1.95 9.67 2.75
CA ILE A 171 -1.65 8.25 2.95
C ILE A 171 -1.58 7.94 4.45
N PRO A 172 -2.16 6.83 4.93
CA PRO A 172 -1.99 6.42 6.32
C PRO A 172 -0.51 6.21 6.69
N ALA A 173 -0.04 6.82 7.77
CA ALA A 173 1.33 6.60 8.23
C ALA A 173 1.49 5.16 8.74
N VAL A 174 2.47 4.42 8.23
CA VAL A 174 2.82 3.09 8.75
C VAL A 174 3.54 3.26 10.08
N ARG A 175 3.03 2.60 11.12
CA ARG A 175 3.60 2.63 12.47
C ARG A 175 4.47 1.41 12.76
N ARG A 176 4.05 0.23 12.29
CA ARG A 176 4.78 -1.01 12.52
C ARG A 176 4.40 -2.07 11.49
N ILE A 177 5.35 -2.94 11.17
CA ILE A 177 5.12 -4.17 10.41
C ILE A 177 5.59 -5.32 11.30
N ILE A 178 4.74 -6.31 11.51
CA ILE A 178 5.09 -7.53 12.26
C ILE A 178 4.73 -8.77 11.45
N LYS A 179 5.29 -9.91 11.83
CA LYS A 179 4.95 -11.21 11.26
C LYS A 179 4.35 -12.08 12.35
N ASP A 180 3.12 -12.53 12.15
CA ASP A 180 2.45 -13.43 13.07
C ASP A 180 3.23 -14.76 13.17
N PRO A 181 3.67 -15.17 14.37
CA PRO A 181 4.45 -16.40 14.53
C PRO A 181 3.63 -17.67 14.22
N VAL A 182 2.31 -17.63 14.30
CA VAL A 182 1.42 -18.78 14.05
C VAL A 182 1.05 -18.84 12.57
N THR A 183 0.37 -17.83 12.05
CA THR A 183 -0.13 -17.84 10.66
C THR A 183 0.95 -17.53 9.62
N LYS A 184 2.09 -16.97 10.07
CA LYS A 184 3.17 -16.42 9.23
C LYS A 184 2.74 -15.25 8.35
N TYR A 185 1.53 -14.72 8.54
CA TYR A 185 1.02 -13.56 7.82
C TYR A 185 1.72 -12.29 8.28
N PHE A 186 1.88 -11.34 7.36
CA PHE A 186 2.30 -10.00 7.71
C PHE A 186 1.12 -9.19 8.23
N ILE A 187 1.39 -8.35 9.22
CA ILE A 187 0.45 -7.41 9.79
C ILE A 187 1.05 -6.01 9.64
N ILE A 188 0.31 -5.12 8.97
CA ILE A 188 0.67 -3.71 8.81
C ILE A 188 -0.20 -2.89 9.76
N ILE A 189 0.43 -2.19 10.69
CA ILE A 189 -0.22 -1.29 11.63
C ILE A 189 0.02 0.13 11.16
N MET A 190 -1.06 0.91 11.01
CA MET A 190 -1.04 2.25 10.43
C MET A 190 -2.11 3.14 11.07
N ASP A 191 -2.02 4.44 10.81
CA ASP A 191 -3.01 5.41 11.30
C ASP A 191 -4.40 5.13 10.74
N TYR A 192 -5.41 5.32 11.59
CA TYR A 192 -6.81 5.33 11.19
C TYR A 192 -7.19 6.69 10.57
N ILE A 193 -7.88 6.65 9.44
CA ILE A 193 -8.42 7.85 8.81
C ILE A 193 -9.79 8.16 9.45
N TRP A 194 -9.90 9.31 10.10
CA TRP A 194 -11.08 9.69 10.86
C TRP A 194 -12.26 10.18 10.00
N GLY A 195 -13.47 9.69 10.31
CA GLY A 195 -14.72 10.12 9.68
C GLY A 195 -14.72 9.91 8.16
N SER A 196 -14.13 8.78 7.77
CA SER A 196 -13.69 8.52 6.41
C SER A 196 -14.80 7.85 5.58
N TYR A 197 -15.09 8.40 4.40
CA TYR A 197 -16.07 7.87 3.46
C TYR A 197 -15.36 7.34 2.22
N ASN A 198 -15.48 6.04 1.97
CA ASN A 198 -14.97 5.44 0.73
C ASN A 198 -15.74 6.01 -0.46
N LEU A 199 -15.04 6.31 -1.57
CA LEU A 199 -15.72 6.84 -2.74
C LEU A 199 -16.77 5.87 -3.30
N VAL A 200 -16.61 4.56 -3.13
CA VAL A 200 -17.63 3.55 -3.48
C VAL A 200 -19.02 3.92 -2.94
N ASP A 201 -19.06 4.48 -1.74
CA ASP A 201 -20.27 4.57 -0.92
C ASP A 201 -21.01 5.89 -1.17
N ILE A 202 -20.23 6.94 -1.42
CA ILE A 202 -20.73 8.30 -1.50
C ILE A 202 -20.82 8.82 -2.92
N TRP A 203 -20.15 8.20 -3.90
CA TRP A 203 -20.03 8.76 -5.24
C TRP A 203 -21.38 9.06 -5.90
N HIS A 204 -22.32 8.12 -5.86
CA HIS A 204 -23.65 8.28 -6.48
C HIS A 204 -24.54 9.31 -5.77
N ARG A 205 -24.23 9.63 -4.50
CA ARG A 205 -24.94 10.65 -3.72
C ARG A 205 -24.39 12.07 -3.97
N ARG A 206 -23.25 12.18 -4.66
CA ARG A 206 -22.64 13.47 -5.01
C ARG A 206 -23.21 14.01 -6.32
N SER A 207 -23.39 15.33 -6.40
CA SER A 207 -23.74 15.97 -7.66
C SER A 207 -22.62 15.79 -8.69
N LYS A 208 -22.94 15.94 -9.99
CA LYS A 208 -21.95 15.86 -11.07
C LYS A 208 -20.80 16.87 -10.89
N GLU A 209 -21.12 18.05 -10.37
CA GLU A 209 -20.13 19.07 -10.05
C GLU A 209 -19.18 18.60 -8.93
N GLN A 210 -19.73 18.06 -7.84
CA GLN A 210 -18.92 17.50 -6.74
C GLN A 210 -18.06 16.33 -7.22
N GLN A 211 -18.60 15.43 -8.05
CA GLN A 211 -17.85 14.34 -8.70
C GLN A 211 -16.69 14.91 -9.52
N GLY A 212 -16.92 15.98 -10.30
CA GLY A 212 -15.88 16.67 -11.06
C GLY A 212 -14.79 17.28 -10.17
N ARG A 213 -15.15 17.90 -9.03
CA ARG A 213 -14.17 18.45 -8.07
C ARG A 213 -13.33 17.34 -7.44
N ILE A 214 -13.94 16.22 -7.05
CA ILE A 214 -13.22 15.04 -6.52
C ILE A 214 -12.28 14.48 -7.58
N ALA A 215 -12.76 14.33 -8.82
CA ALA A 215 -11.96 13.82 -9.93
C ALA A 215 -10.73 14.69 -10.23
N ALA A 216 -10.90 16.02 -10.18
CA ALA A 216 -9.80 16.96 -10.30
C ALA A 216 -8.76 16.79 -9.18
N ARG A 217 -9.18 16.50 -7.95
CA ARG A 217 -8.27 16.26 -6.81
C ARG A 217 -7.53 14.94 -6.95
N VAL A 218 -8.23 13.86 -7.29
CA VAL A 218 -7.60 12.56 -7.57
C VAL A 218 -6.55 12.72 -8.67
N THR A 219 -6.88 13.45 -9.74
CA THR A 219 -5.94 13.71 -10.83
C THR A 219 -4.68 14.42 -10.33
N ARG A 220 -4.81 15.45 -9.49
CA ARG A 220 -3.65 16.14 -8.92
C ARG A 220 -2.77 15.21 -8.08
N LEU A 221 -3.38 14.33 -7.28
CA LEU A 221 -2.62 13.33 -6.51
C LEU A 221 -1.89 12.34 -7.41
N VAL A 222 -2.53 11.87 -8.48
CA VAL A 222 -1.88 10.98 -9.44
C VAL A 222 -0.74 11.69 -10.17
N GLN A 223 -0.92 12.95 -10.58
CA GLN A 223 0.17 13.74 -11.16
C GLN A 223 1.34 13.89 -10.18
N PHE A 224 1.03 14.21 -8.92
CA PHE A 224 2.02 14.34 -7.86
C PHE A 224 2.83 13.05 -7.64
N MET A 225 2.16 11.89 -7.60
CA MET A 225 2.86 10.60 -7.57
C MET A 225 3.76 10.42 -8.80
N GLN A 226 3.24 10.76 -9.98
CA GLN A 226 3.94 10.52 -11.24
C GLN A 226 5.12 11.47 -11.50
N ASP A 227 5.22 12.57 -10.74
CA ASP A 227 6.39 13.46 -10.76
C ASP A 227 7.60 12.81 -10.07
N TYR A 228 7.38 11.83 -9.19
CA TYR A 228 8.45 11.04 -8.59
C TYR A 228 8.85 9.88 -9.52
N THR A 229 10.11 9.88 -9.97
CA THR A 229 10.56 9.00 -11.05
C THR A 229 11.72 8.09 -10.65
N SER A 230 11.82 6.93 -11.28
CA SER A 230 12.93 6.00 -11.17
C SER A 230 13.40 5.54 -12.54
N ARG A 231 14.68 5.19 -12.63
CA ARG A 231 15.23 4.48 -13.79
C ARG A 231 14.88 3.00 -13.79
N TYR A 232 14.56 2.43 -12.62
CA TYR A 232 14.27 1.01 -12.46
C TYR A 232 12.78 0.79 -12.24
N PRO A 233 12.16 -0.15 -12.97
CA PRO A 233 10.77 -0.53 -12.79
C PRO A 233 10.61 -1.50 -11.62
N GLY A 234 9.36 -1.67 -11.22
CA GLY A 234 8.95 -2.73 -10.32
C GLY A 234 8.25 -2.21 -9.08
N PRO A 235 7.80 -3.13 -8.22
CA PRO A 235 7.10 -2.77 -7.00
C PRO A 235 8.05 -2.03 -6.03
N ALA A 236 7.47 -1.30 -5.09
CA ALA A 236 8.23 -0.73 -4.00
C ALA A 236 8.87 -1.83 -3.13
N GLY A 237 10.07 -1.53 -2.60
CA GLY A 237 10.81 -2.43 -1.73
C GLY A 237 11.30 -3.70 -2.44
N PHE A 238 11.40 -4.79 -1.68
CA PHE A 238 11.86 -6.11 -2.17
C PHE A 238 10.70 -7.06 -2.48
N SER A 239 9.52 -6.52 -2.78
CA SER A 239 8.33 -7.34 -3.02
C SER A 239 8.29 -7.91 -4.43
N ARG A 240 7.49 -8.98 -4.62
CA ARG A 240 7.22 -9.51 -5.96
C ARG A 240 6.30 -8.55 -6.70
N CYS A 241 6.54 -8.36 -7.99
CA CYS A 241 5.60 -7.62 -8.84
C CYS A 241 4.26 -8.37 -8.84
N ARG A 242 3.16 -7.64 -8.64
CA ARG A 242 1.77 -8.15 -8.67
C ARG A 242 0.91 -7.45 -9.70
N THR A 243 1.54 -6.65 -10.54
CA THR A 243 0.91 -5.73 -11.48
C THR A 243 1.28 -6.14 -12.89
N LEU A 244 0.26 -6.33 -13.74
CA LEU A 244 0.43 -6.81 -15.11
C LEU A 244 1.23 -8.13 -15.18
N VAL A 245 1.00 -9.02 -14.22
CA VAL A 245 1.66 -10.31 -14.14
C VAL A 245 0.77 -11.42 -14.71
N HIS A 246 1.25 -12.08 -15.74
CA HIS A 246 0.58 -13.20 -16.37
C HIS A 246 1.01 -14.55 -15.77
N LYS A 247 0.07 -15.46 -15.50
CA LYS A 247 0.36 -16.75 -14.83
C LYS A 247 1.34 -17.65 -15.59
N LYS A 248 1.36 -17.57 -16.92
CA LYS A 248 2.23 -18.39 -17.79
C LYS A 248 3.63 -17.79 -17.98
N TYR A 249 3.79 -16.49 -17.73
CA TYR A 249 5.04 -15.78 -18.00
C TYR A 249 5.60 -15.25 -16.69
N PRO A 250 6.62 -15.90 -16.13
CA PRO A 250 7.21 -15.45 -14.87
C PRO A 250 7.81 -14.06 -15.04
N VAL A 251 7.58 -13.22 -14.05
CA VAL A 251 8.21 -11.91 -13.98
C VAL A 251 9.73 -12.10 -13.80
N PRO A 252 10.58 -11.39 -14.56
CA PRO A 252 12.03 -11.53 -14.44
C PRO A 252 12.51 -11.14 -13.04
N LEU A 253 13.46 -11.92 -12.50
CA LEU A 253 14.17 -11.57 -11.27
C LEU A 253 15.17 -10.44 -11.55
N GLY A 254 15.20 -9.45 -10.65
CA GLY A 254 16.06 -8.26 -10.80
C GLY A 254 15.63 -7.44 -12.02
N MET A 255 14.51 -6.73 -11.88
CA MET A 255 13.82 -6.05 -12.98
C MET A 255 14.62 -4.82 -13.44
N THR A 256 15.40 -4.99 -14.52
CA THR A 256 15.99 -3.86 -15.25
C THR A 256 14.95 -3.32 -16.25
N PRO A 257 15.14 -2.10 -16.77
CA PRO A 257 14.28 -1.56 -17.83
C PRO A 257 14.16 -2.49 -19.03
N GLU A 258 15.28 -3.08 -19.46
CA GLU A 258 15.36 -3.97 -20.62
C GLU A 258 14.55 -5.25 -20.39
N LYS A 259 14.74 -5.88 -19.22
CA LYS A 259 13.97 -7.08 -18.84
C LYS A 259 12.48 -6.79 -18.70
N TYR A 260 12.12 -5.59 -18.23
CA TYR A 260 10.72 -5.17 -18.16
C TYR A 260 10.14 -5.01 -19.56
N ASP A 261 10.84 -4.34 -20.47
CA ASP A 261 10.40 -4.16 -21.85
C ASP A 261 10.27 -5.51 -22.57
N GLU A 262 11.24 -6.43 -22.40
CA GLU A 262 11.17 -7.81 -22.89
C GLU A 262 9.93 -8.53 -22.35
N TYR A 263 9.69 -8.45 -21.04
CA TYR A 263 8.51 -9.06 -20.42
C TYR A 263 7.20 -8.51 -20.99
N MET A 264 7.10 -7.19 -21.13
CA MET A 264 5.91 -6.54 -21.69
C MET A 264 5.73 -6.91 -23.17
N ASN A 265 6.80 -7.01 -23.94
CA ASN A 265 6.75 -7.47 -25.34
C ASN A 265 6.29 -8.92 -25.47
N LEU A 266 6.67 -9.81 -24.54
CA LEU A 266 6.13 -11.17 -24.50
C LEU A 266 4.60 -11.15 -24.35
N LEU A 267 4.07 -10.28 -23.49
CA LEU A 267 2.63 -10.14 -23.31
C LEU A 267 1.92 -9.51 -24.53
N VAL A 268 2.56 -8.56 -25.21
CA VAL A 268 2.05 -8.00 -26.48
C VAL A 268 2.01 -9.08 -27.56
N ASN A 269 3.04 -9.90 -27.68
CA ASN A 269 3.08 -10.99 -28.66
C ASN A 269 1.95 -12.00 -28.42
N GLU A 270 1.71 -12.39 -27.16
CA GLU A 270 0.59 -13.26 -26.79
C GLU A 270 -0.76 -12.60 -27.11
N LEU A 271 -0.90 -11.31 -26.82
CA LEU A 271 -2.11 -10.54 -27.13
C LEU A 271 -2.39 -10.51 -28.65
N ASN A 272 -1.36 -10.23 -29.46
CA ASN A 272 -1.45 -10.19 -30.91
C ASN A 272 -1.77 -11.56 -31.50
N ALA A 273 -1.16 -12.64 -30.98
CA ALA A 273 -1.44 -14.00 -31.39
C ALA A 273 -2.91 -14.39 -31.16
N ARG A 274 -3.51 -13.95 -30.04
CA ARG A 274 -4.91 -14.23 -29.72
C ARG A 274 -5.92 -13.29 -30.39
N ARG A 275 -5.47 -12.10 -30.81
CA ARG A 275 -6.33 -11.06 -31.38
C ARG A 275 -5.77 -10.57 -32.72
N PRO A 276 -5.63 -11.44 -33.74
CA PRO A 276 -4.95 -11.10 -34.99
C PRO A 276 -5.60 -9.96 -35.79
N ARG A 277 -6.87 -9.61 -35.49
CA ARG A 277 -7.60 -8.48 -36.10
C ARG A 277 -7.32 -7.12 -35.44
N LYS A 278 -6.56 -7.08 -34.34
CA LYS A 278 -6.11 -5.86 -33.66
C LYS A 278 -4.61 -5.95 -33.46
N PHE A 279 -3.85 -5.12 -34.15
CA PHE A 279 -2.41 -5.04 -33.96
C PHE A 279 -2.10 -4.06 -32.82
N TYR A 280 -1.38 -4.56 -31.82
CA TYR A 280 -0.82 -3.74 -30.77
C TYR A 280 0.68 -3.61 -31.03
N ASP A 281 1.16 -2.37 -31.07
CA ASP A 281 2.59 -2.08 -31.23
C ASP A 281 3.38 -2.71 -30.08
N ASN A 282 4.60 -3.15 -30.40
CA ASN A 282 5.55 -3.61 -29.41
C ASN A 282 5.71 -2.55 -28.31
N PHE A 283 5.81 -3.04 -27.08
CA PHE A 283 6.13 -2.23 -25.92
C PHE A 283 7.55 -1.67 -26.08
N VAL A 284 7.64 -0.37 -26.37
CA VAL A 284 8.91 0.35 -26.40
C VAL A 284 8.73 1.60 -25.56
N LYS A 285 9.22 1.59 -24.32
CA LYS A 285 9.52 2.84 -23.60
C LYS A 285 10.57 2.62 -22.51
N THR A 286 11.79 2.93 -22.95
CA THR A 286 13.02 3.09 -22.21
C THR A 286 12.92 4.00 -20.98
N GLY A 287 13.25 3.45 -19.82
CA GLY A 287 14.09 4.08 -18.80
C GLY A 287 13.50 5.17 -17.90
N LYS A 288 12.24 5.60 -18.08
CA LYS A 288 11.58 6.53 -17.14
C LYS A 288 10.28 5.93 -16.60
N PHE A 289 10.39 5.38 -15.39
CA PHE A 289 9.26 4.87 -14.62
C PHE A 289 8.82 5.93 -13.62
N VAL A 290 7.52 5.97 -13.37
CA VAL A 290 6.90 6.92 -12.44
C VAL A 290 6.30 6.17 -11.27
N TYR A 291 6.33 6.80 -10.10
CA TYR A 291 5.72 6.22 -8.93
C TYR A 291 4.20 6.16 -9.12
N SER A 292 3.63 4.98 -8.89
CA SER A 292 2.25 4.65 -9.22
C SER A 292 1.66 3.73 -8.16
N ASN A 293 0.37 3.84 -7.89
CA ASN A 293 -0.36 2.96 -6.97
C ASN A 293 -0.72 1.62 -7.63
N MET A 294 -0.98 1.65 -8.94
CA MET A 294 -1.39 0.54 -9.82
C MET A 294 -2.70 -0.15 -9.40
N LYS A 295 -3.50 0.52 -8.58
CA LYS A 295 -4.83 0.07 -8.15
C LYS A 295 -5.77 1.28 -7.97
N LEU A 296 -5.91 2.12 -9.00
CA LEU A 296 -6.83 3.25 -8.98
C LEU A 296 -8.26 2.82 -9.32
N ASP A 297 -8.91 2.12 -8.41
CA ASP A 297 -10.36 1.88 -8.42
C ASP A 297 -11.04 2.73 -7.31
N PRO A 298 -12.37 2.89 -7.31
CA PRO A 298 -13.03 3.75 -6.33
C PRO A 298 -12.75 3.36 -4.87
N SER A 299 -12.52 2.06 -4.60
CA SER A 299 -12.24 1.57 -3.25
C SER A 299 -10.89 2.06 -2.71
N SER A 300 -10.00 2.51 -3.58
CA SER A 300 -8.68 3.04 -3.22
C SER A 300 -8.72 4.50 -2.78
N PHE A 301 -9.89 5.15 -2.74
CA PHE A 301 -10.01 6.55 -2.35
C PHE A 301 -10.98 6.74 -1.19
N VAL A 302 -10.56 7.56 -0.24
CA VAL A 302 -11.35 7.88 0.94
C VAL A 302 -11.34 9.39 1.17
N LEU A 303 -12.50 9.96 1.48
CA LEU A 303 -12.62 11.34 1.95
C LEU A 303 -12.75 11.36 3.48
N ASP A 304 -11.86 12.05 4.18
CA ASP A 304 -12.00 12.25 5.62
C ASP A 304 -13.10 13.27 5.96
N LYS A 305 -13.37 13.44 7.27
CA LYS A 305 -14.37 14.40 7.77
C LYS A 305 -14.09 15.86 7.41
N LYS A 306 -12.82 16.24 7.23
CA LYS A 306 -12.38 17.58 6.81
C LYS A 306 -12.40 17.71 5.28
N GLY A 307 -12.78 16.65 4.57
CA GLY A 307 -12.76 16.59 3.12
C GLY A 307 -11.37 16.33 2.54
N GLY A 308 -10.35 15.97 3.32
CA GLY A 308 -9.06 15.49 2.84
C GLY A 308 -9.22 14.20 2.02
N LEU A 309 -8.43 14.04 0.96
CA LEU A 309 -8.52 12.91 0.03
C LEU A 309 -7.35 11.97 0.27
N TRP A 310 -7.63 10.74 0.63
CA TRP A 310 -6.64 9.73 0.98
C TRP A 310 -6.60 8.63 -0.08
N VAL A 311 -5.41 8.09 -0.33
CA VAL A 311 -5.15 7.00 -1.27
C VAL A 311 -4.77 5.75 -0.50
N LEU A 312 -5.48 4.65 -0.77
CA LEU A 312 -5.30 3.34 -0.17
C LEU A 312 -4.82 2.31 -1.21
N GLY A 313 -4.62 1.07 -0.78
CA GLY A 313 -4.42 -0.05 -1.70
C GLY A 313 -3.03 -0.14 -2.32
N TRP A 314 -1.99 0.09 -1.53
CA TRP A 314 -0.60 0.19 -1.97
C TRP A 314 0.10 -1.14 -2.27
N SER A 315 -0.60 -2.28 -2.17
CA SER A 315 -0.04 -3.61 -2.40
C SER A 315 0.48 -3.89 -3.82
N LYS A 316 0.16 -3.01 -4.77
CA LYS A 316 0.58 -3.07 -6.18
C LYS A 316 1.47 -1.88 -6.58
N GLY A 317 1.77 -1.00 -5.63
CA GLY A 317 2.46 0.25 -5.87
C GLY A 317 3.95 0.09 -6.13
N GLY A 318 4.52 1.04 -6.86
CA GLY A 318 5.92 1.02 -7.27
C GLY A 318 6.18 1.92 -8.46
N PHE A 319 7.27 1.64 -9.18
CA PHE A 319 7.68 2.39 -10.36
C PHE A 319 7.27 1.66 -11.64
N PHE A 320 6.36 2.27 -12.39
CA PHE A 320 5.79 1.67 -13.60
C PHE A 320 5.67 2.71 -14.72
N PRO A 321 5.38 2.28 -15.96
CA PRO A 321 5.05 3.22 -17.03
C PRO A 321 3.86 4.07 -16.61
N LYS A 322 3.93 5.38 -16.86
CA LYS A 322 2.88 6.35 -16.54
C LYS A 322 1.52 5.95 -17.11
N GLU A 323 1.54 5.40 -18.31
CA GLU A 323 0.37 4.89 -19.01
C GLU A 323 -0.28 3.69 -18.31
N GLY A 324 0.48 2.92 -17.52
CA GLY A 324 0.00 1.73 -16.83
C GLY A 324 -1.05 2.05 -15.76
N GLU A 325 -0.81 3.08 -14.96
CA GLU A 325 -1.78 3.52 -13.95
C GLU A 325 -3.10 3.98 -14.61
N LEU A 326 -3.01 4.74 -15.71
CA LEU A 326 -4.19 5.21 -16.45
C LEU A 326 -4.94 4.06 -17.13
N ALA A 327 -4.21 3.11 -17.70
CA ALA A 327 -4.77 1.92 -18.33
C ALA A 327 -5.55 1.07 -17.33
N LEU A 328 -5.00 0.86 -16.14
CA LEU A 328 -5.67 0.12 -15.07
C LEU A 328 -6.86 0.90 -14.50
N ALA A 329 -6.74 2.23 -14.33
CA ALA A 329 -7.86 3.06 -13.91
C ALA A 329 -9.03 2.95 -14.90
N GLU A 330 -8.77 3.08 -16.21
CA GLU A 330 -9.79 2.94 -17.25
C GLU A 330 -10.39 1.52 -17.29
N ARG A 331 -9.59 0.49 -17.03
CA ARG A 331 -10.03 -0.93 -17.05
C ARG A 331 -10.87 -1.31 -15.84
N CYS A 332 -10.50 -0.82 -14.65
CA CYS A 332 -11.04 -1.26 -13.37
C CYS A 332 -12.15 -0.35 -12.83
N MET A 333 -12.23 0.90 -13.29
CA MET A 333 -13.30 1.82 -12.89
C MET A 333 -14.63 1.43 -13.56
N PRO A 334 -15.72 1.29 -12.80
CA PRO A 334 -17.05 1.12 -13.38
C PRO A 334 -17.48 2.36 -14.18
N GLU A 335 -18.37 2.19 -15.17
CA GLU A 335 -18.88 3.30 -16.00
C GLU A 335 -19.52 4.42 -15.18
N SER A 336 -20.10 4.09 -14.03
CA SER A 336 -20.68 5.07 -13.10
C SER A 336 -19.64 6.06 -12.52
N TYR A 337 -18.35 5.78 -12.66
CA TYR A 337 -17.21 6.62 -12.32
C TYR A 337 -16.56 7.28 -13.54
N SER A 338 -17.20 7.29 -14.72
CA SER A 338 -16.58 7.78 -15.96
C SER A 338 -16.12 9.24 -15.90
N ILE A 339 -16.71 10.10 -15.06
CA ILE A 339 -16.19 11.46 -14.82
C ILE A 339 -14.74 11.42 -14.29
N LEU A 340 -14.45 10.50 -13.38
CA LEU A 340 -13.12 10.34 -12.80
C LEU A 340 -12.12 9.90 -13.87
N VAL A 341 -12.44 8.83 -14.62
CA VAL A 341 -11.61 8.31 -15.71
C VAL A 341 -11.39 9.37 -16.79
N LYS A 342 -12.44 10.03 -17.28
CA LYS A 342 -12.35 11.09 -18.29
C LYS A 342 -11.48 12.25 -17.81
N THR A 343 -11.56 12.62 -16.53
CA THR A 343 -10.73 13.70 -15.96
C THR A 343 -9.26 13.30 -15.91
N LEU A 344 -8.95 12.08 -15.46
CA LEU A 344 -7.58 11.53 -15.45
C LEU A 344 -6.98 11.54 -16.86
N LEU A 345 -7.68 10.93 -17.82
CA LEU A 345 -7.22 10.85 -19.21
C LEU A 345 -7.07 12.22 -19.87
N LYS A 346 -7.94 13.17 -19.55
CA LYS A 346 -7.87 14.53 -20.11
C LYS A 346 -6.68 15.34 -19.55
N ARG A 347 -6.37 15.18 -18.27
CA ARG A 347 -5.45 16.09 -17.56
C ARG A 347 -4.03 15.53 -17.39
N ILE A 348 -3.86 14.21 -17.49
CA ILE A 348 -2.56 13.57 -17.34
C ILE A 348 -1.99 13.30 -18.74
N PRO A 349 -0.88 13.96 -19.15
CA PRO A 349 -0.26 13.71 -20.45
C PRO A 349 0.21 12.26 -20.57
N HIS A 350 -0.16 11.57 -21.64
CA HIS A 350 0.13 10.14 -21.80
C HIS A 350 0.17 9.74 -23.28
N ASN A 351 0.91 8.67 -23.61
CA ASN A 351 0.83 8.06 -24.92
C ASN A 351 -0.42 7.17 -24.99
N LYS A 352 -1.39 7.55 -25.84
CA LYS A 352 -2.65 6.82 -26.00
C LYS A 352 -2.44 5.38 -26.50
N SER A 353 -1.58 5.16 -27.49
CA SER A 353 -1.30 3.82 -28.03
C SER A 353 -0.77 2.89 -26.94
N LEU A 354 0.24 3.35 -26.19
CA LEU A 354 0.83 2.58 -25.10
C LEU A 354 -0.17 2.26 -23.98
N ARG A 355 -1.00 3.24 -23.59
CA ARG A 355 -2.08 3.04 -22.62
C ARG A 355 -3.08 1.99 -23.12
N ASP A 356 -3.50 2.05 -24.38
CA ASP A 356 -4.45 1.11 -24.95
C ASP A 356 -3.88 -0.31 -25.00
N THR A 357 -2.58 -0.47 -25.32
CA THR A 357 -1.85 -1.74 -25.24
C THR A 357 -1.81 -2.28 -23.81
N LEU A 358 -1.41 -1.46 -22.83
CA LEU A 358 -1.36 -1.85 -21.42
C LEU A 358 -2.73 -2.27 -20.88
N ARG A 359 -3.80 -1.58 -21.28
CA ARG A 359 -5.19 -1.92 -20.94
C ARG A 359 -5.60 -3.27 -21.54
N ALA A 360 -5.18 -3.54 -22.76
CA ALA A 360 -5.44 -4.82 -23.43
C ALA A 360 -4.66 -5.97 -22.79
N ILE A 361 -3.41 -5.75 -22.38
CA ILE A 361 -2.62 -6.72 -21.58
C ILE A 361 -3.32 -7.02 -20.25
N ALA A 362 -3.78 -6.01 -19.52
CA ALA A 362 -4.52 -6.22 -18.27
C ALA A 362 -5.77 -7.09 -18.49
N THR A 363 -6.49 -6.84 -19.60
CA THR A 363 -7.67 -7.63 -19.98
C THR A 363 -7.31 -9.09 -20.30
N LEU A 364 -6.22 -9.32 -21.04
CA LEU A 364 -5.72 -10.66 -21.34
C LEU A 364 -5.41 -11.45 -20.05
N ILE A 365 -4.75 -10.80 -19.09
CA ILE A 365 -4.41 -11.41 -17.81
C ILE A 365 -5.67 -11.83 -17.05
N ASP A 366 -6.68 -10.96 -16.98
CA ASP A 366 -7.94 -11.28 -16.30
C ASP A 366 -8.68 -12.45 -16.96
N GLU A 367 -8.77 -12.45 -18.30
CA GLU A 367 -9.39 -13.53 -19.10
C GLU A 367 -8.75 -14.90 -18.79
N ASP A 368 -7.43 -14.92 -18.59
CA ASP A 368 -6.68 -16.14 -18.28
C ASP A 368 -6.76 -16.54 -16.80
N LEU A 369 -7.00 -15.61 -15.89
CA LEU A 369 -7.13 -15.89 -14.46
C LEU A 369 -8.54 -16.34 -14.07
N ILE A 370 -9.57 -15.71 -14.63
CA ILE A 370 -10.97 -15.92 -14.26
C ILE A 370 -11.64 -16.97 -15.16
N GLY A 371 -11.02 -17.30 -16.30
CA GLY A 371 -11.69 -17.98 -17.41
C GLY A 371 -12.52 -16.99 -18.22
N LYS A 372 -12.84 -17.32 -19.48
CA LYS A 372 -13.66 -16.42 -20.31
C LYS A 372 -14.97 -16.10 -19.57
N PRO A 373 -15.34 -14.82 -19.41
CA PRO A 373 -16.68 -14.50 -18.93
C PRO A 373 -17.70 -15.17 -19.87
N PRO A 374 -18.82 -15.71 -19.34
CA PRO A 374 -19.88 -16.21 -20.19
C PRO A 374 -20.30 -15.10 -21.16
N LYS A 375 -20.41 -15.47 -22.44
CA LYS A 375 -20.73 -14.56 -23.55
C LYS A 375 -22.09 -13.90 -23.38
#